data_AF-A0A4Q9KT72-F1
#
_entry.id   AF-A0A4Q9KT72-F1
#
_cell.length_a   1.000
_cell.length_b   1.000
_cell.length_c   1.000
_cell.angle_alpha   90.00
_cell.angle_beta   90.00
_cell.angle_gamma   90.00
#
_symmetry.space_group_name_H-M   'P 1'
#
loop_
_entity.id
_entity.type
_entity.pdbx_description
1 polymer ?
#
loop_
_entity_poly.entity_id
_entity_poly.type
_entity_poly.pdbx_seq_one_letter_code
_entity_poly.pdbx_strand_id
1 'polypeptide(L)'
;MMPPPPPVNEELMRKFQFILDNPSPQTIKSSFLMNSYIRMNMIYMSPISLGRFKYRMESLGLQSIQVNLHGLNFIFNGFNVFFRGSLKIMGSVLGNEKMQGNEKIIENGKILENNKMLGNSKIFCVELDFEPHVTNREGHKILVEIEKYLKGCDTIFFMTYFSDIDSEILHNPLSSGVNFLYRRINRRENS
;
A
#
# COMPACT_ATOMS: atom_id res chain seq x y z
N MET A 1 8.55 0.43 -35.82
CA MET A 1 9.32 0.34 -34.56
C MET A 1 8.32 0.39 -33.42
N MET A 2 8.29 -0.60 -32.53
CA MET A 2 7.46 -0.50 -31.33
C MET A 2 8.06 0.53 -30.36
N PRO A 3 7.25 1.32 -29.65
CA PRO A 3 7.75 2.22 -28.62
C PRO A 3 8.47 1.41 -27.53
N PRO A 4 9.53 1.96 -26.90
CA PRO A 4 10.19 1.30 -25.79
C PRO A 4 9.17 1.03 -24.67
N PRO A 5 9.30 -0.11 -23.97
CA PRO A 5 8.44 -0.41 -22.83
C PRO A 5 8.55 0.73 -21.79
N PRO A 6 7.43 1.16 -21.19
CA PRO A 6 7.43 2.24 -20.23
C PRO A 6 8.33 1.91 -19.02
N PRO A 7 8.90 2.93 -18.34
CA PRO A 7 9.63 2.74 -17.09
C PRO A 7 8.83 1.88 -16.10
N VAL A 8 9.50 1.01 -15.33
CA VAL A 8 8.86 0.06 -14.39
C VAL A 8 7.87 0.76 -13.42
N ASN A 9 8.20 1.97 -12.97
CA ASN A 9 7.33 2.76 -12.10
C ASN A 9 6.01 3.16 -12.80
N GLU A 10 6.03 3.41 -14.11
CA GLU A 10 4.81 3.70 -14.87
C GLU A 10 3.90 2.48 -15.00
N GLU A 11 4.46 1.28 -15.14
CA GLU A 11 3.67 0.05 -15.17
C GLU A 11 2.99 -0.22 -13.82
N LEU A 12 3.73 -0.09 -12.73
CA LEU A 12 3.19 -0.23 -11.37
C LEU A 12 2.14 0.84 -11.07
N MET A 13 2.34 2.08 -11.50
CA MET A 13 1.34 3.15 -11.38
C MET A 13 0.08 2.84 -12.19
N ARG A 14 0.20 2.36 -13.44
CA ARG A 14 -0.96 1.94 -14.25
C ARG A 14 -1.70 0.77 -13.61
N LYS A 15 -0.98 -0.19 -13.04
CA LYS A 15 -1.58 -1.29 -12.29
C LYS A 15 -2.32 -0.77 -11.06
N PHE A 16 -1.73 0.16 -10.32
CA PHE A 16 -2.38 0.75 -9.15
C PHE A 16 -3.62 1.57 -9.54
N GLN A 17 -3.55 2.34 -10.62
CA GLN A 17 -4.71 3.04 -11.21
C GLN A 17 -5.85 2.06 -11.52
N PHE A 18 -5.56 0.96 -12.23
CA PHE A 18 -6.55 -0.08 -12.53
C PHE A 18 -7.20 -0.67 -11.27
N ILE A 19 -6.42 -0.86 -10.19
CA ILE A 19 -6.96 -1.36 -8.92
C ILE A 19 -7.88 -0.32 -8.27
N LEU A 20 -7.52 0.97 -8.29
CA LEU A 20 -8.39 2.04 -7.78
C LEU A 20 -9.68 2.18 -8.61
N ASP A 21 -9.63 1.89 -9.90
CA ASP A 21 -10.80 1.88 -10.78
C ASP A 21 -11.72 0.67 -10.48
N ASN A 22 -11.16 -0.48 -10.11
CA ASN A 22 -11.94 -1.67 -9.77
C ASN A 22 -11.37 -2.47 -8.57
N PRO A 23 -11.55 -1.98 -7.33
CA PRO A 23 -10.97 -2.58 -6.13
C PRO A 23 -11.79 -3.78 -5.61
N SER A 24 -12.07 -4.75 -6.48
CA SER A 24 -12.74 -6.00 -6.09
C SER A 24 -11.80 -6.91 -5.27
N PRO A 25 -12.32 -7.79 -4.38
CA PRO A 25 -11.48 -8.72 -3.63
C PRO A 25 -10.59 -9.60 -4.52
N GLN A 26 -11.06 -9.97 -5.71
CA GLN A 26 -10.30 -10.74 -6.69
C GLN A 26 -9.15 -9.90 -7.28
N THR A 27 -9.44 -8.66 -7.67
CA THR A 27 -8.43 -7.70 -8.17
C THR A 27 -7.34 -7.46 -7.13
N ILE A 28 -7.73 -7.25 -5.86
CA ILE A 28 -6.78 -7.06 -4.77
C ILE A 28 -5.89 -8.30 -4.59
N LYS A 29 -6.50 -9.49 -4.50
CA LYS A 29 -5.77 -10.75 -4.28
C LYS A 29 -4.79 -11.08 -5.41
N SER A 30 -5.14 -10.78 -6.66
CA SER A 30 -4.26 -11.00 -7.81
C SER A 30 -3.17 -9.94 -7.93
N SER A 31 -3.41 -8.72 -7.44
CA SER A 31 -2.52 -7.58 -7.65
C SER A 31 -1.56 -7.29 -6.51
N PHE A 32 -1.92 -7.63 -5.28
CA PHE A 32 -1.15 -7.35 -4.07
C PHE A 32 -0.63 -8.65 -3.42
N LEU A 33 0.52 -8.55 -2.75
CA LEU A 33 1.01 -9.59 -1.84
C LEU A 33 0.12 -9.71 -0.59
N MET A 34 0.18 -10.83 0.12
CA MET A 34 -0.66 -11.07 1.30
C MET A 34 -0.38 -10.06 2.44
N ASN A 35 0.90 -9.74 2.67
CA ASN A 35 1.38 -8.83 3.72
C ASN A 35 1.59 -7.39 3.23
N SER A 36 0.99 -7.05 2.10
CA SER A 36 1.10 -5.72 1.51
C SER A 36 0.36 -4.66 2.31
N TYR A 37 0.78 -3.40 2.14
CA TYR A 37 0.15 -2.24 2.77
C TYR A 37 0.12 -1.05 1.83
N ILE A 38 -0.77 -0.11 2.13
CA ILE A 38 -0.79 1.22 1.54
C ILE A 38 -0.56 2.21 2.68
N ARG A 39 0.39 3.12 2.51
CA ARG A 39 0.74 4.16 3.47
C ARG A 39 0.45 5.52 2.85
N MET A 40 -0.32 6.34 3.58
CA MET A 40 -0.67 7.71 3.23
C MET A 40 -0.19 8.62 4.36
N ASN A 41 0.94 9.31 4.17
CA ASN A 41 1.72 9.93 5.25
C ASN A 41 2.01 8.91 6.36
N MET A 42 1.48 9.09 7.56
CA MET A 42 1.69 8.17 8.70
C MET A 42 0.52 7.20 8.91
N ILE A 43 -0.46 7.16 7.99
CA ILE A 43 -1.64 6.31 8.08
C ILE A 43 -1.46 5.09 7.19
N TYR A 44 -1.64 3.90 7.76
CA TYR A 44 -1.59 2.62 7.07
C TYR A 44 -2.99 2.10 6.74
N MET A 45 -3.11 1.39 5.63
CA MET A 45 -4.31 0.62 5.31
C MET A 45 -3.94 -0.68 4.61
N SER A 46 -4.71 -1.73 4.89
CA SER A 46 -4.64 -2.96 4.10
C SER A 46 -5.28 -2.72 2.72
N PRO A 47 -4.69 -3.22 1.61
CA PRO A 47 -5.27 -3.06 0.28
C PRO A 47 -6.69 -3.62 0.14
N ILE A 48 -7.09 -4.60 0.98
CA ILE A 48 -8.47 -5.11 0.99
C ILE A 48 -9.51 -4.03 1.36
N SER A 49 -9.06 -2.98 2.06
CA SER A 49 -9.89 -1.85 2.46
C SER A 49 -10.20 -0.91 1.29
N LEU A 50 -9.47 -0.97 0.17
CA LEU A 50 -9.67 -0.08 -0.98
C LEU A 50 -11.09 -0.14 -1.53
N GLY A 51 -11.72 -1.32 -1.54
CA GLY A 51 -13.10 -1.46 -2.02
C GLY A 51 -14.10 -0.65 -1.19
N ARG A 52 -14.00 -0.76 0.15
CA ARG A 52 -14.86 -0.01 1.07
C ARG A 52 -14.50 1.46 1.11
N PHE A 53 -13.22 1.79 1.00
CA PHE A 53 -12.73 3.15 0.90
C PHE A 53 -13.34 3.84 -0.32
N LYS A 54 -13.22 3.24 -1.50
CA LYS A 54 -13.82 3.76 -2.74
C LYS A 54 -15.33 3.96 -2.60
N TYR A 55 -16.04 2.94 -2.11
CA TYR A 55 -17.49 3.04 -1.87
C TYR A 55 -17.85 4.21 -0.95
N ARG A 56 -17.10 4.40 0.15
CA ARG A 56 -17.31 5.55 1.05
C ARG A 56 -17.03 6.88 0.32
N MET A 57 -15.97 6.97 -0.47
CA MET A 57 -15.66 8.19 -1.22
C MET A 57 -16.72 8.51 -2.28
N GLU A 58 -17.22 7.50 -2.99
CA GLU A 58 -18.32 7.64 -3.95
C GLU A 58 -19.60 8.12 -3.27
N SER A 59 -19.90 7.65 -2.04
CA SER A 59 -21.01 8.18 -1.24
C SER A 59 -20.86 9.67 -0.86
N LEU A 60 -19.63 10.20 -0.93
CA LEU A 60 -19.30 11.61 -0.73
C LEU A 60 -19.21 12.39 -2.05
N GLY A 61 -19.53 11.76 -3.19
CA GLY A 61 -19.55 12.39 -4.52
C GLY A 61 -18.26 12.25 -5.33
N LEU A 62 -17.36 11.33 -4.95
CA LEU A 62 -16.17 11.00 -5.75
C LEU A 62 -16.60 10.43 -7.11
N GLN A 63 -16.00 10.92 -8.18
CA GLN A 63 -16.22 10.46 -9.55
C GLN A 63 -15.08 9.55 -10.02
N SER A 64 -13.84 9.92 -9.74
CA SER A 64 -12.67 9.10 -10.08
C SER A 64 -11.45 9.48 -9.25
N ILE A 65 -10.48 8.57 -9.18
CA ILE A 65 -9.16 8.81 -8.61
C ILE A 65 -8.15 8.68 -9.74
N GLN A 66 -7.23 9.63 -9.87
CA GLN A 66 -6.16 9.61 -10.84
C GLN A 66 -4.80 9.50 -10.13
N VAL A 67 -3.99 8.54 -10.55
CA VAL A 67 -2.62 8.33 -10.12
C VAL A 67 -1.69 9.02 -11.12
N ASN A 68 -0.73 9.79 -10.61
CA ASN A 68 0.34 10.37 -11.41
C ASN A 68 1.66 10.39 -10.64
N LEU A 69 2.74 10.81 -11.30
CA LEU A 69 4.08 10.90 -10.70
C LEU A 69 4.16 11.79 -9.45
N HIS A 70 3.21 12.72 -9.30
CA HIS A 70 3.17 13.68 -8.20
C HIS A 70 2.17 13.29 -7.11
N GLY A 71 1.51 12.13 -7.20
CA GLY A 71 0.61 11.62 -6.18
C GLY A 71 -0.78 11.25 -6.70
N LEU A 72 -1.81 11.58 -5.92
CA LEU A 72 -3.19 11.20 -6.20
C LEU A 72 -4.09 12.42 -6.36
N ASN A 73 -5.00 12.37 -7.34
CA ASN A 73 -6.02 13.38 -7.55
C ASN A 73 -7.41 12.75 -7.43
N PHE A 74 -8.19 13.21 -6.47
CA PHE A 74 -9.56 12.76 -6.25
C PHE A 74 -10.49 13.79 -6.88
N ILE A 75 -11.25 13.35 -7.88
CA ILE A 75 -12.14 14.22 -8.65
C ILE A 75 -13.55 14.05 -8.10
N PHE A 76 -14.14 15.14 -7.61
CA PHE A 76 -15.52 15.21 -7.15
C PHE A 76 -16.33 16.12 -8.07
N ASN A 77 -17.65 16.11 -7.90
CA ASN A 77 -18.50 17.06 -8.62
C ASN A 77 -18.23 18.50 -8.16
N GLY A 78 -17.57 19.30 -9.00
CA GLY A 78 -17.31 20.72 -8.76
C GLY A 78 -16.05 21.06 -7.96
N PHE A 79 -15.27 20.07 -7.52
CA PHE A 79 -13.97 20.30 -6.87
C PHE A 79 -13.05 19.09 -6.94
N ASN A 80 -11.76 19.34 -6.72
CA ASN A 80 -10.74 18.30 -6.64
C ASN A 80 -10.01 18.37 -5.30
N VAL A 81 -9.56 17.20 -4.84
CA VAL A 81 -8.64 17.05 -3.71
C VAL A 81 -7.36 16.42 -4.24
N PHE A 82 -6.27 17.17 -4.17
CA PHE A 82 -4.95 16.74 -4.63
C PHE A 82 -4.10 16.33 -3.43
N PHE A 83 -3.58 15.12 -3.46
CA PHE A 83 -2.57 14.62 -2.54
C PHE A 83 -1.23 14.65 -3.26
N ARG A 84 -0.57 15.82 -3.23
CA ARG A 84 0.68 16.06 -3.97
C ARG A 84 1.90 15.74 -3.11
N GLY A 85 2.83 14.96 -3.64
CA GLY A 85 4.10 14.67 -3.01
C GLY A 85 4.82 13.48 -3.63
N SER A 86 5.45 12.66 -2.79
CA SER A 86 6.30 11.54 -3.22
C SER A 86 5.51 10.24 -3.20
N LEU A 87 5.13 9.76 -4.39
CA LEU A 87 4.51 8.44 -4.58
C LEU A 87 5.59 7.39 -4.86
N LYS A 88 5.64 6.35 -4.05
CA LYS A 88 6.47 5.16 -4.23
C LYS A 88 5.58 3.94 -4.35
N ILE A 89 5.79 3.14 -5.38
CA ILE A 89 5.09 1.86 -5.55
C ILE A 89 6.16 0.80 -5.76
N MET A 90 6.20 -0.18 -4.86
CA MET A 90 7.16 -1.28 -4.92
C MET A 90 6.42 -2.59 -5.18
N GLY A 91 6.95 -3.38 -6.11
CA GLY A 91 6.46 -4.72 -6.40
C GLY A 91 7.47 -5.80 -6.02
N SER A 92 7.01 -7.05 -5.98
CA SER A 92 7.86 -8.23 -5.88
C SER A 92 7.51 -9.22 -6.98
N VAL A 93 8.54 -9.91 -7.48
CA VAL A 93 8.38 -11.05 -8.38
C VAL A 93 8.36 -12.31 -7.53
N LEU A 94 7.19 -12.96 -7.42
CA LEU A 94 7.15 -14.36 -7.02
C LEU A 94 7.74 -15.16 -8.19
N GLY A 95 9.02 -15.51 -8.07
CA GLY A 95 9.65 -16.47 -8.97
C GLY A 95 8.86 -17.79 -8.87
N ASN A 96 8.29 -18.24 -9.99
CA ASN A 96 7.78 -19.59 -10.09
C ASN A 96 8.96 -20.56 -10.15
N GLU A 97 9.53 -20.93 -9.01
CA GLU A 97 10.41 -22.09 -8.92
C GLU A 97 9.59 -23.26 -8.40
N LYS A 98 9.28 -24.21 -9.30
CA LYS A 98 8.85 -25.54 -8.90
C LYS A 98 9.99 -26.18 -8.10
N MET A 99 9.73 -26.65 -6.88
CA MET A 99 10.64 -27.57 -6.18
C MET A 99 9.83 -28.76 -5.65
N GLN A 100 10.05 -29.91 -6.28
CA GLN A 100 9.83 -31.21 -5.68
C GLN A 100 11.08 -31.49 -4.82
N GLY A 101 10.90 -31.83 -3.54
CA GLY A 101 11.98 -32.32 -2.68
C GLY A 101 12.34 -31.42 -1.50
N ASN A 102 11.73 -31.73 -0.35
CA ASN A 102 12.24 -31.68 1.03
C ASN A 102 13.30 -30.61 1.40
N GLU A 103 12.86 -29.58 2.13
CA GLU A 103 13.40 -29.09 3.42
C GLU A 103 13.11 -27.57 3.64
N LYS A 104 12.58 -27.26 4.83
CA LYS A 104 12.33 -25.99 5.54
C LYS A 104 12.64 -24.62 4.87
N ILE A 105 11.56 -23.86 4.62
CA ILE A 105 11.18 -22.53 5.18
C ILE A 105 12.17 -21.33 5.10
N ILE A 106 11.66 -20.28 4.41
CA ILE A 106 11.92 -18.82 4.47
C ILE A 106 13.32 -18.34 4.04
N GLU A 107 13.39 -17.60 2.92
CA GLU A 107 14.01 -16.26 2.92
C GLU A 107 13.71 -15.45 1.65
N ASN A 108 13.11 -14.27 1.89
CA ASN A 108 13.34 -13.00 1.22
C ASN A 108 13.22 -12.97 -0.32
N GLY A 109 11.96 -12.88 -0.79
CA GLY A 109 11.71 -12.33 -2.12
C GLY A 109 12.37 -10.95 -2.22
N LYS A 110 13.40 -10.84 -3.07
CA LYS A 110 14.14 -9.59 -3.31
C LYS A 110 13.14 -8.43 -3.51
N ILE A 111 13.15 -7.48 -2.57
CA ILE A 111 12.56 -6.16 -2.77
C ILE A 111 13.46 -5.49 -3.80
N LEU A 112 13.02 -5.50 -5.06
CA LEU A 112 13.84 -5.03 -6.16
C LEU A 112 13.58 -3.54 -6.32
N GLU A 113 14.46 -2.71 -5.77
CA GLU A 113 14.52 -1.30 -6.17
C GLU A 113 14.95 -1.22 -7.64
N ASN A 114 14.00 -0.80 -8.47
CA ASN A 114 14.21 -0.23 -9.81
C ASN A 114 15.09 -1.02 -10.78
N ASN A 115 14.97 -2.35 -10.95
CA ASN A 115 15.63 -3.01 -12.09
C ASN A 115 14.95 -4.32 -12.53
N LYS A 116 14.36 -4.33 -13.73
CA LYS A 116 13.86 -5.49 -14.52
C LYS A 116 12.58 -6.23 -14.07
N MET A 117 11.50 -5.89 -14.80
CA MET A 117 10.66 -6.77 -15.65
C MET A 117 9.51 -7.66 -15.09
N LEU A 118 8.41 -7.59 -15.86
CA LEU A 118 7.52 -8.66 -16.39
C LEU A 118 6.23 -9.05 -15.64
N GLY A 119 5.12 -8.40 -16.00
CA GLY A 119 3.81 -9.00 -16.32
C GLY A 119 2.96 -9.63 -15.20
N ASN A 120 3.57 -10.10 -14.12
CA ASN A 120 2.93 -10.81 -13.01
C ASN A 120 3.39 -10.33 -11.63
N SER A 121 4.13 -9.22 -11.55
CA SER A 121 4.62 -8.68 -10.27
C SER A 121 3.45 -8.24 -9.39
N LYS A 122 3.47 -8.64 -8.12
CA LYS A 122 2.48 -8.19 -7.13
C LYS A 122 3.00 -6.96 -6.40
N ILE A 123 2.12 -6.02 -6.10
CA ILE A 123 2.46 -4.83 -5.32
C ILE A 123 2.69 -5.26 -3.86
N PHE A 124 3.84 -4.87 -3.31
CA PHE A 124 4.16 -5.02 -1.91
C PHE A 124 3.70 -3.79 -1.12
N CYS A 125 4.07 -2.59 -1.56
CA CYS A 125 3.63 -1.36 -0.91
C CYS A 125 3.32 -0.25 -1.91
N VAL A 126 2.39 0.61 -1.48
CA VAL A 126 2.14 1.92 -2.08
C VAL A 126 2.34 2.92 -0.96
N GLU A 127 3.28 3.83 -1.10
CA GLU A 127 3.54 4.86 -0.11
C GLU A 127 3.41 6.23 -0.75
N LEU A 128 2.64 7.09 -0.11
CA LEU A 128 2.46 8.47 -0.54
C LEU A 128 2.68 9.39 0.65
N ASP A 129 3.76 10.15 0.61
CA ASP A 129 3.97 11.30 1.48
C ASP A 129 3.50 12.55 0.73
N PHE A 130 2.55 13.31 1.29
CA PHE A 130 1.86 14.37 0.58
C PHE A 130 1.44 15.54 1.47
N GLU A 131 1.25 16.68 0.82
CA GLU A 131 0.50 17.82 1.33
C GLU A 131 -0.84 17.95 0.58
N PRO A 132 -1.99 17.90 1.28
CA PRO A 132 -3.28 17.94 0.63
C PRO A 132 -3.61 19.37 0.17
N HIS A 133 -4.11 19.50 -1.05
CA HIS A 133 -4.55 20.76 -1.64
C HIS A 133 -5.96 20.60 -2.20
N VAL A 134 -6.85 21.54 -1.93
CA VAL A 134 -8.25 21.49 -2.39
C VAL A 134 -8.59 22.72 -3.22
N THR A 135 -9.46 22.55 -4.22
CA THR A 135 -9.81 23.67 -5.12
C THR A 135 -10.86 24.61 -4.54
N ASN A 136 -11.60 24.21 -3.51
CA ASN A 136 -12.63 25.03 -2.88
C ASN A 136 -12.87 24.70 -1.39
N ARG A 137 -13.83 25.41 -0.77
CA ARG A 137 -14.20 25.22 0.65
C ARG A 137 -14.88 23.88 0.92
N GLU A 138 -15.71 23.37 0.01
CA GLU A 138 -16.36 22.05 0.18
C GLU A 138 -15.32 20.93 0.23
N GLY A 139 -14.25 21.04 -0.55
CA GLY A 139 -13.12 20.11 -0.50
C GLY A 139 -12.47 20.00 0.89
N HIS A 140 -12.46 21.07 1.70
CA HIS A 140 -11.92 21.01 3.06
C HIS A 140 -12.76 20.11 3.98
N LYS A 141 -14.10 20.17 3.88
CA LYS A 141 -14.99 19.28 4.67
C LYS A 141 -14.77 17.83 4.28
N ILE A 142 -14.60 17.57 2.99
CA ILE A 142 -14.36 16.23 2.45
C ILE A 142 -13.00 15.70 2.88
N LEU A 143 -11.97 16.54 2.93
CA LEU A 143 -10.65 16.17 3.43
C LEU A 143 -10.72 15.67 4.89
N VAL A 144 -11.51 16.33 5.74
CA VAL A 144 -11.75 15.88 7.13
C VAL A 144 -12.42 14.50 7.17
N GLU A 145 -13.40 14.25 6.30
CA GLU A 145 -14.06 12.94 6.21
C GLU A 145 -13.11 11.84 5.69
N ILE A 146 -12.25 12.17 4.72
CA ILE A 146 -11.20 11.28 4.23
C ILE A 146 -10.26 10.90 5.37
N GLU A 147 -9.74 11.90 6.10
CA GLU A 147 -8.84 11.68 7.23
C GLU A 147 -9.47 10.79 8.30
N LYS A 148 -10.73 11.07 8.68
CA LYS A 148 -11.47 10.27 9.67
C LYS A 148 -11.60 8.82 9.24
N TYR A 149 -11.90 8.57 7.98
CA TYR A 149 -12.01 7.20 7.46
C TYR A 149 -10.66 6.49 7.42
N LEU A 150 -9.61 7.18 6.95
CA LEU A 150 -8.26 6.65 6.90
C LEU A 150 -7.74 6.26 8.30
N LYS A 151 -8.01 7.07 9.34
CA LYS A 151 -7.70 6.69 10.74
C LYS A 151 -8.41 5.40 11.18
N GLY A 152 -9.63 5.18 10.72
CA GLY A 152 -10.34 3.91 10.93
C GLY A 152 -9.64 2.74 10.23
N CYS A 153 -9.18 2.93 8.99
CA CYS A 153 -8.37 1.94 8.29
C CYS A 153 -7.06 1.64 9.01
N ASP A 154 -6.39 2.66 9.54
CA ASP A 154 -5.15 2.52 10.31
C ASP A 154 -5.34 1.66 11.55
N THR A 155 -6.42 1.93 12.29
CA THR A 155 -6.78 1.16 13.48
C THR A 155 -7.01 -0.31 13.12
N ILE A 156 -7.81 -0.57 12.08
CA ILE A 156 -8.07 -1.95 11.60
C ILE A 156 -6.79 -2.60 11.10
N PHE A 157 -5.94 -1.86 10.40
CA PHE A 157 -4.66 -2.36 9.92
C PHE A 157 -3.83 -2.85 11.10
N PHE A 158 -3.57 -2.06 12.15
CA PHE A 158 -2.76 -2.54 13.27
C PHE A 158 -3.41 -3.67 14.07
N MET A 159 -4.74 -3.76 14.10
CA MET A 159 -5.45 -4.88 14.73
C MET A 159 -5.40 -6.19 13.94
N THR A 160 -5.22 -6.13 12.62
CA THR A 160 -5.37 -7.30 11.73
C THR A 160 -4.13 -7.60 10.89
N TYR A 161 -3.19 -6.65 10.82
CA TYR A 161 -1.92 -6.84 10.17
C TYR A 161 -1.22 -7.94 10.95
N PHE A 162 -0.97 -9.05 10.24
CA PHE A 162 -0.10 -10.14 10.66
C PHE A 162 1.32 -9.59 10.80
N SER A 163 1.48 -8.75 11.80
CA SER A 163 2.72 -8.72 12.51
C SER A 163 2.83 -10.12 13.06
N ASP A 164 3.91 -10.80 12.73
CA ASP A 164 4.39 -11.97 13.45
C ASP A 164 4.59 -11.67 14.96
N ILE A 165 4.11 -10.54 15.49
CA ILE A 165 4.17 -10.10 16.90
C ILE A 165 3.42 -11.07 17.79
N ASP A 166 2.24 -11.57 17.42
CA ASP A 166 1.53 -12.51 18.30
C ASP A 166 2.28 -13.84 18.39
N SER A 167 2.76 -14.35 17.26
CA SER A 167 3.66 -15.50 17.21
C SER A 167 4.97 -15.20 17.95
N GLU A 168 5.60 -14.04 17.75
CA GLU A 168 6.88 -13.64 18.32
C GLU A 168 6.78 -13.38 19.82
N ILE A 169 5.66 -12.84 20.34
CA ILE A 169 5.37 -12.69 21.77
C ILE A 169 5.05 -14.06 22.39
N LEU A 170 4.24 -14.88 21.73
CA LEU A 170 3.92 -16.22 22.22
C LEU A 170 5.16 -17.14 22.24
N HIS A 171 6.11 -16.94 21.33
CA HIS A 171 7.37 -17.66 21.27
C HIS A 171 8.50 -17.00 22.10
N ASN A 172 8.34 -15.77 22.58
CA ASN A 172 9.31 -15.09 23.46
C ASN A 172 8.67 -14.74 24.82
N PRO A 173 8.90 -15.55 25.88
CA PRO A 173 8.28 -15.32 27.18
C PRO A 173 8.60 -13.93 27.74
N LEU A 174 7.66 -13.35 28.51
CA LEU A 174 7.73 -11.99 29.07
C LEU A 174 9.02 -11.69 29.85
N SER A 175 9.65 -12.71 30.44
CA SER A 175 10.97 -12.63 31.09
C SER A 175 12.09 -12.15 30.16
N SER A 176 11.90 -12.26 28.85
CA SER A 176 12.84 -11.88 27.78
C SER A 176 12.58 -10.47 27.22
N GLY A 177 11.45 -9.84 27.61
CA GLY A 177 10.86 -8.70 26.92
C GLY A 177 11.68 -7.40 26.89
N VAL A 178 12.51 -7.15 27.91
CA VAL A 178 13.33 -5.92 27.97
C VAL A 178 14.49 -5.96 26.98
N ASN A 179 15.15 -7.11 26.85
CA ASN A 179 16.22 -7.31 25.84
C ASN A 179 15.68 -7.33 24.42
N PHE A 180 14.42 -7.72 24.25
CA PHE A 180 13.75 -7.78 22.95
C PHE A 180 13.47 -6.37 22.38
N LEU A 181 12.89 -5.47 23.18
CA LEU A 181 12.64 -4.08 22.77
C LEU A 181 13.94 -3.36 22.39
N TYR A 182 15.01 -3.59 23.17
CA TYR A 182 16.34 -3.05 22.89
C TYR A 182 16.90 -3.51 21.53
N ARG A 183 16.77 -4.80 21.19
CA ARG A 183 17.20 -5.32 19.87
C ARG A 183 16.37 -4.75 18.71
N ARG A 184 15.08 -4.51 18.92
CA ARG A 184 14.18 -3.94 17.91
C ARG A 184 14.53 -2.49 17.59
N ILE A 185 14.87 -1.70 18.61
CA ILE A 185 15.34 -0.31 18.44
C ILE A 185 16.64 -0.32 17.62
N ASN A 186 17.61 -1.15 18.02
CA ASN A 186 18.91 -1.21 17.34
C ASN A 186 18.83 -1.74 15.89
N ARG A 187 17.86 -2.58 15.53
CA ARG A 187 17.67 -2.99 14.12
C ARG A 187 17.15 -1.85 13.25
N ARG A 188 16.27 -0.99 13.78
CA ARG A 188 15.71 0.15 13.05
C ARG A 188 16.72 1.27 12.82
N GLU A 189 17.71 1.42 13.70
CA GLU A 189 18.78 2.41 13.53
C GLU A 189 19.88 1.96 12.54
N ASN A 190 19.94 0.67 12.22
CA ASN A 190 20.96 0.08 11.35
C ASN A 190 20.40 -0.40 9.99
N SER A 191 19.17 -0.01 9.63
CA SER A 191 18.52 -0.28 8.34
C SER A 191 18.33 1.02 7.58
#